data_AF-X6LLK1-F1
#
_entry.id   AF-X6LLK1-F1
#
_cell.length_a   1.000
_cell.length_b   1.000
_cell.length_c   1.000
_cell.angle_alpha   90.00
_cell.angle_beta   90.00
_cell.angle_gamma   90.00
#
_symmetry.space_group_name_H-M   'P 1'
#
loop_
_entity.id
_entity.type
_entity.pdbx_description
1 polymer ?
#
loop_
_entity_poly.entity_id
_entity_poly.type
_entity_poly.pdbx_seq_one_letter_code
_entity_poly.pdbx_strand_id
1 'polypeptide(L)'
;FDLNTFQFIKHDILQTCNVIWYHCFVSKSENGQGQEMMKINQEKIKQNFEMLLFCYRTGLSIEYDEDNNTFQFQKLFVCDDIAPFYQYAYVHVNDTILFFGGSNYPTISKSVHKYSIREIKWMKFKNSLPSPLRDCVAILSEDNTYVHIIGGENGNNTPMSTHMKTKVSEWLSEEEMKKVIDFKLENEGDEEEEEEEYGEKEGEKDSSNETAVATKKDVKVKY
;
A
#
# COMPACT_ATOMS: atom_id res chain seq x y z
N PHE A 1 6.51 -9.53 -15.22
CA PHE A 1 6.10 -9.38 -16.63
C PHE A 1 6.64 -8.05 -17.08
N ASP A 2 7.35 -8.01 -18.19
CA ASP A 2 7.92 -6.77 -18.71
C ASP A 2 6.85 -6.08 -19.58
N LEU A 3 6.47 -4.87 -19.20
CA LEU A 3 5.44 -4.08 -19.90
C LEU A 3 5.94 -3.49 -21.23
N ASN A 4 7.26 -3.38 -21.44
CA ASN A 4 7.85 -2.89 -22.68
C ASN A 4 7.97 -3.99 -23.72
N THR A 5 8.39 -5.18 -23.30
CA THR A 5 8.59 -6.32 -24.20
C THR A 5 7.37 -7.24 -24.29
N PHE A 6 6.39 -7.08 -23.40
CA PHE A 6 5.22 -7.94 -23.25
C PHE A 6 5.58 -9.41 -22.99
N GLN A 7 6.70 -9.65 -22.31
CA GLN A 7 7.20 -10.99 -22.03
C GLN A 7 7.26 -11.28 -20.52
N PHE A 8 7.17 -12.56 -20.16
CA PHE A 8 7.42 -12.98 -18.79
C PHE A 8 8.93 -12.90 -18.50
N ILE A 9 9.31 -12.01 -17.59
CA ILE A 9 10.66 -12.00 -16.99
C ILE A 9 10.86 -13.30 -16.19
N LYS A 10 9.88 -13.62 -15.35
CA LYS A 10 9.81 -14.84 -14.57
C LYS A 10 8.36 -15.27 -14.42
N HIS A 11 8.14 -16.58 -14.40
CA HIS A 11 6.89 -17.20 -14.00
C HIS A 11 7.17 -18.34 -13.01
N ASP A 12 6.23 -18.59 -12.11
CA ASP A 12 6.27 -19.70 -11.16
C ASP A 12 4.84 -20.15 -10.82
N ILE A 13 4.70 -21.28 -10.13
CA ILE A 13 3.42 -21.86 -9.74
C ILE A 13 3.23 -21.65 -8.23
N LEU A 14 2.20 -20.88 -7.88
CA LEU A 14 1.81 -20.70 -6.48
C LEU A 14 1.35 -22.04 -5.91
N GLN A 15 1.90 -22.44 -4.76
CA GLN A 15 1.52 -23.68 -4.06
C GLN A 15 0.19 -23.52 -3.32
N THR A 16 -0.92 -23.41 -4.07
CA THR A 16 -2.25 -23.19 -3.52
C THR A 16 -3.11 -24.45 -3.60
N CYS A 17 -3.97 -24.66 -2.60
CA CYS A 17 -4.89 -25.79 -2.60
C CYS A 17 -6.15 -25.53 -3.44
N ASN A 18 -6.46 -24.25 -3.69
CA ASN A 18 -7.64 -23.80 -4.40
C ASN A 18 -7.25 -22.92 -5.59
N VAL A 19 -8.15 -22.82 -6.57
CA VAL A 19 -8.07 -21.80 -7.62
C VAL A 19 -8.13 -20.42 -6.96
N ILE A 20 -7.21 -19.54 -7.35
CA ILE A 20 -7.09 -18.21 -6.79
C ILE A 20 -7.88 -17.22 -7.65
N TRP A 21 -8.91 -16.64 -7.05
CA TRP A 21 -9.66 -15.49 -7.56
C TRP A 21 -10.07 -14.62 -6.36
N TYR A 22 -10.40 -13.34 -6.61
CA TYR A 22 -10.86 -12.41 -5.57
C TYR A 22 -10.08 -12.52 -4.24
N HIS A 23 -8.76 -12.59 -4.37
CA HIS A 23 -7.83 -12.82 -3.26
C HIS A 23 -7.40 -11.49 -2.67
N CYS A 24 -6.97 -11.52 -1.42
CA CYS A 24 -6.20 -10.42 -0.86
C CYS A 24 -4.76 -10.56 -1.34
N PHE A 25 -4.25 -9.52 -1.99
CA PHE A 25 -2.85 -9.39 -2.38
C PHE A 25 -2.33 -8.02 -1.94
N VAL A 26 -1.29 -8.01 -1.12
CA VAL A 26 -0.70 -6.78 -0.59
C VAL A 26 0.82 -6.88 -0.63
N SER A 27 1.50 -5.75 -0.83
CA SER A 27 2.92 -5.63 -0.52
C SER A 27 3.10 -5.50 0.98
N LYS A 28 4.16 -6.09 1.55
CA LYS A 28 4.56 -5.84 2.95
C LYS A 28 5.34 -4.54 3.10
N SER A 29 6.03 -4.09 2.06
CA SER A 29 6.69 -2.79 2.13
C SER A 29 5.64 -1.71 2.31
N GLU A 30 5.75 -0.97 3.41
CA GLU A 30 5.09 0.32 3.57
C GLU A 30 5.57 1.20 2.41
N ASN A 31 4.66 1.54 1.49
CA ASN A 31 4.82 2.56 0.46
C ASN A 31 5.68 2.21 -0.76
N GLY A 32 5.07 1.49 -1.71
CA GLY A 32 5.44 1.60 -3.13
C GLY A 32 5.15 2.98 -3.76
N GLN A 33 4.91 4.03 -2.97
CA GLN A 33 4.73 5.41 -3.43
C GLN A 33 5.62 6.44 -2.68
N GLY A 34 6.54 6.01 -1.79
CA GLY A 34 7.41 6.92 -1.02
C GLY A 34 8.89 6.55 -0.96
N GLN A 35 9.33 5.51 -1.69
CA GLN A 35 10.74 5.08 -1.71
C GLN A 35 11.38 5.14 -3.10
N GLU A 36 10.86 5.95 -4.02
CA GLU A 36 11.64 6.30 -5.21
C GLU A 36 12.76 7.32 -4.92
N MET A 37 12.81 7.96 -3.74
CA MET A 37 13.82 8.97 -3.40
C MET A 37 14.36 8.87 -1.96
N MET A 38 14.94 7.73 -1.55
CA MET A 38 15.84 7.72 -0.38
C MET A 38 17.27 7.28 -0.74
N LYS A 39 18.07 8.33 -0.97
CA LYS A 39 19.53 8.48 -0.79
C LYS A 39 20.43 7.42 -1.46
N ILE A 40 21.01 7.91 -2.56
CA ILE A 40 22.23 7.46 -3.23
C ILE A 40 23.38 7.37 -2.23
N ASN A 41 23.47 6.27 -1.50
CA ASN A 41 24.73 5.73 -1.02
C ASN A 41 24.95 4.42 -1.77
N GLN A 42 26.12 4.25 -2.36
CA GLN A 42 26.48 3.20 -3.34
C GLN A 42 26.53 1.76 -2.77
N GLU A 43 25.66 1.42 -1.83
CA GLU A 43 25.39 0.04 -1.45
C GLU A 43 24.16 -0.40 -2.22
N LYS A 44 24.37 -1.39 -3.09
CA LYS A 44 23.37 -2.01 -3.96
C LYS A 44 22.12 -2.35 -3.13
N ILE A 45 21.08 -1.51 -3.19
CA ILE A 45 19.80 -1.79 -2.52
C ILE A 45 19.28 -3.07 -3.15
N LYS A 46 19.28 -4.16 -2.37
CA LYS A 46 18.74 -5.42 -2.83
C LYS A 46 17.25 -5.21 -3.10
N GLN A 47 16.85 -5.28 -4.37
CA GLN A 47 15.45 -5.13 -4.80
C GLN A 47 14.67 -6.41 -4.47
N ASN A 48 14.42 -6.59 -3.18
CA ASN A 48 13.64 -7.68 -2.63
C ASN A 48 12.23 -7.17 -2.30
N PHE A 49 11.23 -7.72 -2.98
CA PHE A 49 9.83 -7.41 -2.73
C PHE A 49 9.20 -8.51 -1.89
N GLU A 50 8.53 -8.12 -0.82
CA GLU A 50 7.74 -9.02 0.00
C GLU A 50 6.26 -8.75 -0.22
N MET A 51 5.51 -9.80 -0.53
CA MET A 51 4.07 -9.74 -0.79
C MET A 51 3.35 -10.81 0.03
N LEU A 52 2.10 -10.54 0.35
CA LEU A 52 1.22 -11.45 1.08
C LEU A 52 -0.02 -11.77 0.24
N LEU A 53 -0.38 -13.05 0.21
CA LEU A 53 -1.57 -13.54 -0.47
C LEU A 53 -2.45 -14.33 0.50
N PHE A 54 -3.73 -13.96 0.57
CA PHE A 54 -4.75 -14.69 1.34
C PHE A 54 -5.99 -14.97 0.50
N CYS A 55 -6.41 -16.23 0.42
CA CYS A 55 -7.64 -16.67 -0.26
C CYS A 55 -8.04 -18.06 0.23
N TYR A 56 -9.25 -18.21 0.76
CA TYR A 56 -9.66 -19.43 1.46
C TYR A 56 -8.62 -19.85 2.52
N ARG A 57 -8.26 -21.14 2.55
CA ARG A 57 -7.21 -21.72 3.40
C ARG A 57 -5.79 -21.39 2.93
N THR A 58 -5.63 -20.69 1.81
CA THR A 58 -4.32 -20.33 1.28
C THR A 58 -3.86 -19.03 1.93
N GLY A 59 -2.76 -19.11 2.69
CA GLY A 59 -1.95 -17.97 3.10
C GLY A 59 -0.54 -18.16 2.58
N LEU A 60 0.02 -17.17 1.88
CA LEU A 60 1.39 -17.19 1.36
C LEU A 60 2.10 -15.88 1.64
N SER A 61 3.35 -15.98 2.11
CA SER A 61 4.35 -14.93 1.99
C SER A 61 5.18 -15.23 0.74
N ILE A 62 5.30 -14.24 -0.13
CA ILE A 62 5.99 -14.34 -1.41
C ILE A 62 7.13 -13.33 -1.37
N GLU A 63 8.36 -13.81 -1.48
CA GLU A 63 9.52 -12.96 -1.70
C GLU A 63 9.90 -13.02 -3.18
N TYR A 64 10.15 -11.86 -3.79
CA TYR A 64 10.67 -11.75 -5.14
C TYR A 64 11.99 -10.97 -5.12
N ASP A 65 13.06 -11.63 -5.53
CA ASP A 65 14.37 -11.02 -5.73
C ASP A 65 14.48 -10.61 -7.20
N GLU A 66 14.43 -9.30 -7.47
CA GLU A 66 14.42 -8.75 -8.82
C GLU A 66 15.79 -8.89 -9.52
N ASP A 67 16.89 -8.81 -8.76
CA ASP A 67 18.25 -9.00 -9.27
C ASP A 67 18.43 -10.42 -9.86
N ASN A 68 17.90 -11.42 -9.15
CA ASN A 68 18.06 -12.83 -9.51
C ASN A 68 16.84 -13.39 -10.27
N ASN A 69 15.74 -12.64 -10.37
CA ASN A 69 14.46 -13.09 -10.91
C ASN A 69 13.96 -14.38 -10.26
N THR A 70 14.10 -14.50 -8.93
CA THR A 70 13.70 -15.68 -8.16
C THR A 70 12.56 -15.40 -7.21
N PHE A 71 11.60 -16.32 -7.16
CA PHE A 71 10.54 -16.32 -6.15
C PHE A 71 10.87 -17.29 -5.01
N GLN A 72 10.51 -16.90 -3.78
CA GLN A 72 10.45 -17.79 -2.63
C GLN A 72 9.05 -17.74 -2.01
N PHE A 73 8.57 -18.90 -1.57
CA PHE A 73 7.21 -19.05 -1.06
C PHE A 73 7.24 -19.65 0.34
N GLN A 74 6.61 -18.97 1.29
CA GLN A 74 6.38 -19.48 2.64
C GLN A 74 4.88 -19.56 2.91
N LYS A 75 4.41 -20.72 3.38
CA LYS A 75 3.02 -20.88 3.78
C LYS A 75 2.76 -20.14 5.09
N LEU A 76 1.68 -19.37 5.10
CA LEU A 76 1.17 -18.68 6.28
C LEU A 76 -0.06 -19.39 6.81
N PHE A 77 -0.20 -19.38 8.13
CA PHE A 77 -1.39 -19.87 8.78
C PHE A 77 -2.59 -18.95 8.47
N VAL A 78 -3.73 -19.56 8.16
CA VAL A 78 -5.03 -18.87 8.04
C VAL A 78 -5.96 -19.46 9.09
N CYS A 79 -6.53 -18.61 9.95
CA CYS A 79 -7.40 -19.10 11.03
C CYS A 79 -8.72 -19.67 10.49
N ASP A 80 -9.29 -20.63 11.22
CA ASP A 80 -10.50 -21.35 10.79
C ASP A 80 -11.74 -20.46 10.62
N ASP A 81 -11.78 -19.30 11.29
CA ASP A 81 -12.88 -18.34 11.17
C ASP A 81 -12.96 -17.71 9.76
N ILE A 82 -11.82 -17.40 9.14
CA ILE A 82 -11.75 -16.72 7.84
C ILE A 82 -11.43 -17.69 6.69
N ALA A 83 -10.73 -18.79 6.98
CA ALA A 83 -10.30 -19.81 6.04
C ALA A 83 -11.36 -20.34 5.04
N PRO A 84 -12.66 -20.42 5.37
CA PRO A 84 -13.66 -20.90 4.41
C PRO A 84 -14.00 -19.88 3.32
N PHE A 85 -13.64 -18.61 3.49
CA PHE A 85 -14.19 -17.51 2.70
C PHE A 85 -13.21 -17.02 1.59
N TYR A 86 -13.70 -16.16 0.71
CA TYR A 86 -12.96 -15.38 -0.30
C TYR A 86 -13.78 -14.12 -0.64
N GLN A 87 -13.41 -13.27 -1.61
CA GLN A 87 -14.19 -12.06 -1.98
C GLN A 87 -14.38 -11.05 -0.82
N TYR A 88 -13.36 -10.94 0.03
CA TYR A 88 -13.34 -9.92 1.07
C TYR A 88 -12.97 -8.57 0.47
N ALA A 89 -13.52 -7.49 1.03
CA ALA A 89 -12.84 -6.22 0.94
C ALA A 89 -11.68 -6.21 1.95
N TYR A 90 -10.57 -5.57 1.61
CA TYR A 90 -9.42 -5.48 2.50
C TYR A 90 -8.68 -4.16 2.35
N VAL A 91 -7.98 -3.75 3.41
CA VAL A 91 -7.00 -2.65 3.38
C VAL A 91 -5.77 -3.06 4.16
N HIS A 92 -4.62 -2.57 3.70
CA HIS A 92 -3.34 -2.67 4.39
C HIS A 92 -3.05 -1.33 5.07
N VAL A 93 -2.92 -1.32 6.39
CA VAL A 93 -2.59 -0.14 7.18
C VAL A 93 -1.50 -0.52 8.19
N ASN A 94 -0.33 0.07 8.01
CA ASN A 94 0.89 -0.28 8.74
C ASN A 94 1.17 -1.80 8.72
N ASP A 95 1.57 -2.40 9.85
CA ASP A 95 1.77 -3.84 10.03
C ASP A 95 0.47 -4.68 10.03
N THR A 96 -0.66 -4.15 9.55
CA THR A 96 -1.97 -4.76 9.70
C THR A 96 -2.75 -4.82 8.40
N ILE A 97 -3.37 -5.97 8.13
CA ILE A 97 -4.38 -6.13 7.08
C ILE A 97 -5.75 -6.31 7.74
N LEU A 98 -6.69 -5.44 7.39
CA LEU A 98 -8.08 -5.56 7.81
C LEU A 98 -8.90 -6.21 6.67
N PHE A 99 -9.75 -7.16 7.04
CA PHE A 99 -10.62 -7.90 6.12
C PHE A 99 -12.08 -7.70 6.51
N PHE A 100 -12.91 -7.37 5.54
CA PHE A 100 -14.32 -7.07 5.73
C PHE A 100 -15.19 -8.02 4.88
N GLY A 101 -16.08 -8.75 5.55
CA GLY A 101 -17.08 -9.59 4.89
C GLY A 101 -16.51 -10.89 4.34
N GLY A 102 -16.78 -11.15 3.06
CA GLY A 102 -16.37 -12.36 2.32
C GLY A 102 -17.51 -13.35 2.08
N SER A 103 -17.29 -14.31 1.19
CA SER A 103 -18.30 -15.29 0.78
C SER A 103 -17.75 -16.72 0.77
N ASN A 104 -18.64 -17.68 0.97
CA ASN A 104 -18.43 -19.10 0.74
C ASN A 104 -19.81 -19.70 0.44
N TYR A 105 -20.15 -19.81 -0.86
CA TYR A 105 -21.52 -20.10 -1.30
C TYR A 105 -22.14 -21.28 -0.53
N PRO A 106 -23.37 -21.13 0.00
CA PRO A 106 -24.27 -19.97 -0.12
C PRO A 106 -24.08 -18.89 0.96
N THR A 107 -23.08 -19.01 1.83
CA THR A 107 -22.87 -18.15 2.99
C THR A 107 -22.15 -16.85 2.61
N ILE A 108 -22.63 -15.72 3.13
CA ILE A 108 -21.92 -14.45 3.10
C ILE A 108 -21.62 -14.03 4.54
N SER A 109 -20.38 -13.61 4.77
CA SER A 109 -19.90 -13.15 6.05
C SER A 109 -20.15 -11.65 6.21
N LYS A 110 -20.44 -11.23 7.44
CA LYS A 110 -20.37 -9.84 7.89
C LYS A 110 -19.19 -9.60 8.85
N SER A 111 -18.39 -10.63 9.10
CA SER A 111 -17.32 -10.58 10.09
C SER A 111 -16.20 -9.65 9.63
N VAL A 112 -15.53 -9.04 10.60
CA VAL A 112 -14.29 -8.28 10.38
C VAL A 112 -13.15 -9.07 11.01
N HIS A 113 -12.08 -9.25 10.25
CA HIS A 113 -10.87 -9.91 10.71
C HIS A 113 -9.67 -9.00 10.55
N LYS A 114 -8.66 -9.25 11.35
CA LYS A 114 -7.37 -8.59 11.32
C LYS A 114 -6.27 -9.64 11.17
N TYR A 115 -5.31 -9.37 10.32
CA TYR A 115 -4.03 -10.07 10.28
C TYR A 115 -2.91 -9.10 10.66
N SER A 116 -2.19 -9.38 11.74
CA SER A 116 -0.96 -8.67 12.09
C SER A 116 0.20 -9.32 11.35
N ILE A 117 0.87 -8.56 10.48
CA ILE A 117 2.00 -8.99 9.67
C ILE A 117 3.20 -9.30 10.57
N ARG A 118 3.49 -8.40 11.52
CA ARG A 118 4.61 -8.55 12.47
C ARG A 118 4.43 -9.73 13.41
N GLU A 119 3.23 -9.94 13.94
CA GLU A 119 2.96 -11.05 14.87
C GLU A 119 2.60 -12.36 14.16
N ILE A 120 2.38 -12.33 12.84
CA ILE A 120 1.89 -13.47 12.05
C ILE A 120 0.63 -14.05 12.69
N LYS A 121 -0.32 -13.16 13.01
CA LYS A 121 -1.44 -13.48 13.90
C LYS A 121 -2.76 -13.00 13.36
N TRP A 122 -3.75 -13.88 13.42
CA TRP A 122 -5.13 -13.57 13.12
C TRP A 122 -5.91 -13.16 14.37
N MET A 123 -6.84 -12.23 14.17
CA MET A 123 -7.83 -11.81 15.16
C MET A 123 -9.18 -11.61 14.48
N LYS A 124 -10.26 -12.00 15.15
CA LYS A 124 -11.63 -11.70 14.74
C LYS A 124 -12.23 -10.68 15.69
N PHE A 125 -12.85 -9.65 15.14
CA PHE A 125 -13.55 -8.67 15.98
C PHE A 125 -14.91 -9.20 16.41
N LYS A 126 -15.34 -8.80 17.62
CA LYS A 126 -16.71 -9.02 18.08
C LYS A 126 -17.71 -8.17 17.29
N ASN A 127 -17.31 -6.95 16.94
CA ASN A 127 -18.08 -6.06 16.08
C ASN A 127 -18.01 -6.58 14.64
N SER A 128 -19.10 -6.39 13.90
CA SER A 128 -19.25 -6.88 12.53
C SER A 128 -19.85 -5.78 11.66
N LEU A 129 -19.77 -5.96 10.34
CA LEU A 129 -20.51 -5.13 9.39
C LEU A 129 -22.02 -5.20 9.69
N PRO A 130 -22.79 -4.13 9.41
CA PRO A 130 -24.23 -4.09 9.66
C PRO A 130 -24.99 -5.12 8.82
N SER A 131 -24.46 -5.48 7.65
CA SER A 131 -24.98 -6.52 6.77
C SER A 131 -23.86 -7.40 6.22
N PRO A 132 -24.14 -8.68 5.87
CA PRO A 132 -23.22 -9.50 5.10
C PRO A 132 -22.89 -8.85 3.76
N LEU A 133 -21.62 -8.88 3.38
CA LEU A 133 -21.12 -8.22 2.17
C LEU A 133 -20.00 -9.04 1.53
N ARG A 134 -20.04 -9.15 0.22
CA ARG A 134 -18.96 -9.69 -0.63
C ARG A 134 -18.80 -8.82 -1.86
N ASP A 135 -17.74 -9.03 -2.63
CA ASP A 135 -17.49 -8.32 -3.89
C ASP A 135 -17.50 -6.78 -3.73
N CYS A 136 -17.11 -6.32 -2.54
CA CYS A 136 -16.94 -4.91 -2.22
C CYS A 136 -15.46 -4.53 -2.26
N VAL A 137 -15.21 -3.24 -2.35
CA VAL A 137 -13.85 -2.67 -2.30
C VAL A 137 -13.73 -1.89 -1.00
N ALA A 138 -12.57 -2.01 -0.34
CA ALA A 138 -12.21 -1.13 0.76
C ALA A 138 -11.00 -0.29 0.36
N ILE A 139 -11.04 1.00 0.72
CA ILE A 139 -9.97 1.97 0.48
C ILE A 139 -9.76 2.79 1.75
N LEU A 140 -8.52 3.23 1.99
CA LEU A 140 -8.22 4.18 3.05
C LEU A 140 -8.52 5.61 2.57
N SER A 141 -8.86 6.50 3.50
CA SER A 141 -8.78 7.94 3.25
C SER A 141 -7.32 8.35 3.10
N GLU A 142 -7.08 9.48 2.45
CA GLU A 142 -5.73 10.06 2.22
C GLU A 142 -4.91 10.16 3.52
N ASP A 143 -5.54 10.61 4.60
CA ASP A 143 -4.95 10.72 5.92
C ASP A 143 -4.90 9.38 6.71
N ASN A 144 -5.22 8.25 6.10
CA ASN A 144 -5.34 6.93 6.72
C ASN A 144 -6.25 6.88 7.98
N THR A 145 -7.11 7.87 8.19
CA THR A 145 -7.97 7.94 9.38
C THR A 145 -9.21 7.06 9.24
N TYR A 146 -9.69 6.86 8.01
CA TYR A 146 -10.94 6.17 7.72
C TYR A 146 -10.75 5.04 6.71
N VAL A 147 -11.52 3.97 6.91
CA VAL A 147 -11.76 2.96 5.87
C VAL A 147 -13.11 3.24 5.23
N HIS A 148 -13.11 3.36 3.91
CA HIS A 148 -14.31 3.42 3.09
C HIS A 148 -14.56 2.06 2.44
N ILE A 149 -15.72 1.47 2.68
CA ILE A 149 -16.17 0.23 2.02
C ILE A 149 -17.27 0.59 1.03
N ILE A 150 -17.08 0.25 -0.24
CA ILE A 150 -17.93 0.69 -1.35
C ILE A 150 -18.42 -0.51 -2.15
N GLY A 151 -19.72 -0.49 -2.49
CA GLY A 151 -20.37 -1.46 -3.36
C GLY A 151 -20.67 -2.79 -2.66
N GLY A 152 -20.55 -3.88 -3.43
CA GLY A 152 -20.76 -5.25 -2.99
C GLY A 152 -22.16 -5.79 -3.20
N GLU A 153 -22.33 -7.06 -2.83
CA GLU A 153 -23.58 -7.80 -2.94
C GLU A 153 -24.02 -8.37 -1.59
N ASN A 154 -25.34 -8.43 -1.38
CA ASN A 154 -25.91 -9.06 -0.20
C ASN A 154 -26.15 -10.57 -0.38
N GLY A 155 -26.71 -11.20 0.65
CA GLY A 155 -27.08 -12.63 0.69
C GLY A 155 -27.96 -13.13 -0.47
N ASN A 156 -28.68 -12.21 -1.13
CA ASN A 156 -29.60 -12.50 -2.22
C ASN A 156 -29.00 -12.19 -3.60
N ASN A 157 -27.67 -12.03 -3.69
CA ASN A 157 -26.96 -11.62 -4.91
C ASN A 157 -27.50 -10.30 -5.49
N THR A 158 -28.04 -9.43 -4.64
CA THR A 158 -28.49 -8.11 -5.08
C THR A 158 -27.34 -7.12 -4.92
N PRO A 159 -26.94 -6.43 -5.99
CA PRO A 159 -25.97 -5.36 -5.90
C PRO A 159 -26.42 -4.29 -4.91
N MET A 160 -25.50 -3.87 -4.05
CA MET A 160 -25.75 -2.83 -3.07
C MET A 160 -24.97 -1.57 -3.45
N SER A 161 -25.64 -0.42 -3.38
CA SER A 161 -24.98 0.90 -3.41
C SER A 161 -24.44 1.27 -2.01
N THR A 162 -23.90 0.28 -1.29
CA THR A 162 -23.42 0.48 0.08
C THR A 162 -22.17 1.35 0.06
N HIS A 163 -22.19 2.44 0.81
CA HIS A 163 -20.99 3.17 1.20
C HIS A 163 -20.94 3.21 2.71
N MET A 164 -19.94 2.57 3.28
CA MET A 164 -19.69 2.60 4.71
C MET A 164 -18.38 3.33 4.98
N LYS A 165 -18.34 4.04 6.10
CA LYS A 165 -17.17 4.73 6.60
C LYS A 165 -16.98 4.34 8.07
N THR A 166 -15.80 3.90 8.44
CA THR A 166 -15.42 3.57 9.83
C THR A 166 -14.03 4.11 10.10
N LYS A 167 -13.75 4.48 11.36
CA LYS A 167 -12.41 4.94 11.75
C LYS A 167 -11.45 3.77 11.82
N VAL A 168 -10.24 3.93 11.31
CA VAL A 168 -9.17 2.92 11.45
C VAL A 168 -8.90 2.63 12.92
N SER A 169 -8.97 3.65 13.78
CA SER A 169 -8.79 3.53 15.24
C SER A 169 -9.81 2.63 15.94
N GLU A 170 -10.94 2.30 15.32
CA GLU A 170 -11.90 1.33 15.87
C GLU A 170 -11.42 -0.12 15.73
N TRP A 171 -10.44 -0.35 14.85
CA TRP A 171 -9.94 -1.68 14.49
C TRP A 171 -8.47 -1.91 14.86
N LEU A 172 -7.78 -0.88 15.36
CA LEU A 172 -6.38 -0.96 15.79
C LEU A 172 -6.25 -0.85 17.31
N SER A 173 -5.20 -1.44 17.87
CA SER A 173 -4.80 -1.22 19.26
C SER A 173 -4.16 0.17 19.44
N GLU A 174 -4.02 0.63 20.69
CA GLU A 174 -3.32 1.89 20.97
C GLU A 174 -1.86 1.88 20.47
N GLU A 175 -1.18 0.74 20.55
CA GLU A 175 0.20 0.59 20.06
C GLU A 175 0.27 0.66 18.53
N GLU A 176 -0.67 0.03 17.83
CA GLU A 176 -0.78 0.09 16.37
C GLU A 176 -1.11 1.53 15.91
N MET A 177 -1.97 2.23 16.66
CA MET A 177 -2.32 3.63 16.41
C MET A 177 -1.16 4.60 16.60
N LYS A 178 -0.30 4.39 17.60
CA LYS A 178 0.90 5.23 17.78
C LYS A 178 1.79 5.20 16.55
N LYS A 179 1.99 4.03 15.95
CA LYS A 179 2.75 3.93 14.71
C LYS A 179 2.12 4.69 13.55
N VAL A 180 0.78 4.70 13.44
CA VAL A 180 0.10 5.53 12.43
C VAL A 180 0.43 7.00 12.63
N ILE A 181 0.49 7.46 13.88
CA ILE A 181 0.77 8.86 14.22
C ILE A 181 2.25 9.18 14.00
N ASP A 182 3.16 8.33 14.47
CA ASP A 182 4.61 8.50 14.29
C ASP A 182 4.94 8.59 12.79
N PHE A 183 4.37 7.67 11.99
CA PHE A 183 4.50 7.69 10.54
C PHE A 183 3.96 8.99 9.91
N LYS A 184 2.82 9.52 10.38
CA LYS A 184 2.31 10.81 9.88
C LYS A 184 3.27 11.96 10.15
N LEU A 185 3.82 12.03 11.36
CA LEU A 185 4.77 13.08 11.73
C LEU A 185 6.06 13.02 10.92
N GLU A 186 6.52 11.81 10.56
CA GLU A 186 7.68 11.64 9.67
C GLU A 186 7.39 12.19 8.26
N ASN A 187 6.23 11.89 7.66
CA ASN A 187 5.90 12.40 6.32
C ASN A 187 5.61 13.92 6.30
N GLU A 188 4.95 14.47 7.33
CA GLU A 188 4.72 15.92 7.42
C GLU A 188 6.05 16.70 7.58
N GLY A 189 7.02 16.14 8.31
CA GLY A 189 8.36 16.73 8.44
C GLY A 189 9.19 16.68 7.15
N ASP A 190 9.09 15.58 6.39
CA ASP A 190 9.75 15.45 5.09
C ASP A 190 9.17 16.45 4.05
N GLU A 191 7.86 16.70 4.07
CA GLU A 191 7.21 17.71 3.21
C GLU A 191 7.67 19.15 3.54
N GLU A 192 7.81 19.49 4.82
CA GLU A 192 8.31 20.81 5.25
C GLU A 192 9.80 21.01 4.88
N GLU A 193 10.65 19.98 5.03
CA GLU A 193 12.06 20.03 4.61
C GLU A 193 12.20 20.17 3.08
N GLU A 194 11.36 19.51 2.29
CA GLU A 194 11.34 19.68 0.82
C GLU A 194 10.93 21.11 0.43
N GLU A 195 9.90 21.70 1.06
CA GLU A 195 9.49 23.08 0.78
C GLU A 195 10.60 24.09 1.14
N GLU A 196 11.33 23.90 2.24
CA GLU A 196 12.48 24.73 2.59
C GLU A 196 13.64 24.59 1.59
N GLU A 197 13.97 23.37 1.15
CA GLU A 197 15.06 23.14 0.17
C GLU A 197 14.73 23.74 -1.22
N TYR A 198 13.46 23.71 -1.66
CA TYR A 198 13.03 24.38 -2.88
C TYR A 198 13.04 25.92 -2.74
N GLY A 199 12.65 26.45 -1.57
CA GLY A 199 12.71 27.88 -1.27
C GLY A 199 14.13 28.46 -1.27
N GLU A 200 15.11 27.71 -0.74
CA GLU A 200 16.52 28.12 -0.76
C GLU A 200 17.12 28.11 -2.18
N LYS A 201 16.74 27.14 -3.03
CA LYS A 201 17.22 27.06 -4.43
C LYS A 201 16.68 28.18 -5.33
N GLU A 202 15.51 28.74 -5.04
CA GLU A 202 15.01 29.94 -5.73
C GLU A 202 15.71 31.22 -5.23
N GLY A 203 16.03 31.31 -3.94
CA GLY A 203 16.75 32.44 -3.35
C GLY A 203 18.19 32.62 -3.85
N GLU A 204 18.90 31.54 -4.20
CA GLU A 204 20.27 31.62 -4.73
C GLU A 204 20.34 32.08 -6.20
N LYS A 205 19.29 31.89 -7.01
CA LYS A 205 19.31 32.29 -8.43
C LYS A 205 19.21 33.79 -8.65
N ASP A 206 18.63 34.55 -7.73
CA ASP A 206 18.44 36.00 -7.87
C ASP A 206 19.65 36.83 -7.44
N SER A 207 20.68 36.25 -6.80
CA SER A 207 21.85 37.00 -6.31
C SER A 207 23.04 37.10 -7.29
N SER A 208 22.98 36.46 -8.45
CA SER A 208 24.14 36.33 -9.36
C SER A 208 24.17 37.25 -10.59
N ASN A 209 23.23 38.19 -10.73
CA ASN A 209 23.12 39.05 -11.92
C ASN A 209 23.18 40.56 -11.65
N GLU A 210 24.10 41.03 -10.82
CA GLU A 210 24.50 42.44 -10.85
C GLU A 210 26.01 42.58 -10.62
N THR A 211 26.78 42.73 -11.72
CA THR A 211 27.87 43.72 -11.90
C THR A 211 28.80 43.34 -13.07
N ALA A 212 28.56 43.91 -14.26
CA ALA A 212 29.61 44.13 -15.26
C ALA A 212 29.17 45.13 -16.35
N VAL A 213 29.05 46.43 -16.02
CA VAL A 213 29.05 47.48 -17.05
C VAL A 213 30.49 47.96 -17.24
N ALA A 214 31.22 47.27 -18.13
CA ALA A 214 32.53 47.68 -18.59
C ALA A 214 32.41 48.57 -19.84
N THR A 215 33.05 49.73 -19.75
CA THR A 215 33.24 50.77 -20.77
C THR A 215 33.79 50.22 -22.10
N LYS A 216 33.15 50.60 -23.22
CA LYS A 216 33.79 50.53 -24.55
C LYS A 216 34.01 51.94 -25.10
N LYS A 217 35.29 52.23 -25.31
CA LYS A 217 35.82 53.39 -26.03
C LYS A 217 35.50 53.25 -27.51
N ASP A 218 34.83 54.25 -28.07
CA ASP A 218 34.76 54.46 -29.51
C ASP A 218 36.08 55.02 -30.04
N VAL A 219 36.68 54.33 -31.02
CA VAL A 219 37.70 54.90 -31.89
C VAL A 219 37.52 54.36 -33.32
N LYS A 220 37.51 55.32 -34.25
CA LYS A 220 37.83 55.30 -35.70
C LYS A 220 36.64 55.36 -36.67
N VAL A 221 36.64 56.16 -37.75
CA VAL A 221 37.47 57.28 -38.26
C VAL A 221 36.80 57.77 -39.57
N LYS A 222 36.83 59.10 -39.81
CA LYS A 222 36.82 59.90 -41.07
C LYS A 222 35.80 59.64 -42.19
N TYR A 223 35.16 60.73 -42.62
CA TYR A 223 35.65 61.51 -43.79
C TYR A 223 36.02 62.92 -43.34
#